data_AF-A0A925ZL22-F1
#
_entry.id   AF-A0A925ZL22-F1
#
_cell.length_a   1.000
_cell.length_b   1.000
_cell.length_c   1.000
_cell.angle_alpha   90.00
_cell.angle_beta   90.00
_cell.angle_gamma   90.00
#
_symmetry.space_group_name_H-M   'P 1'
#
loop_
_entity.id
_entity.type
_entity.pdbx_description
1 polymer ?
#
loop_
_entity_poly.entity_id
_entity_poly.type
_entity_poly.pdbx_seq_one_letter_code
_entity_poly.pdbx_strand_id
1 'polypeptide(L)'
;MTMRRAALTLALVSGCDDAPPCEATAGHVCAVAGTGELGFNRDGTPATQADQFLVSVARRGPDDLVYLMDFNNQRLRVIDDDGRIQTVIGNGFHALA
;
A
#
# COMPACT_ATOMS: atom_id res chain seq x y z
N MET A 1 -12.18 -56.26 -8.48
CA MET A 1 -11.29 -55.15 -8.90
C MET A 1 -11.84 -53.84 -8.33
N THR A 2 -11.49 -53.52 -7.09
CA THR A 2 -11.90 -52.28 -6.43
C THR A 2 -10.81 -51.23 -6.60
N MET A 3 -11.08 -50.25 -7.46
CA MET A 3 -10.15 -49.15 -7.76
C MET A 3 -10.21 -48.13 -6.61
N ARG A 4 -9.23 -48.18 -5.71
CA ARG A 4 -9.04 -47.14 -4.68
C ARG A 4 -8.60 -45.85 -5.38
N ARG A 5 -9.50 -44.88 -5.48
CA ARG A 5 -9.15 -43.52 -5.90
C ARG A 5 -8.33 -42.88 -4.78
N ALA A 6 -7.04 -42.69 -5.03
CA ALA A 6 -6.21 -41.84 -4.20
C ALA A 6 -6.57 -40.38 -4.50
N ALA A 7 -7.18 -39.69 -3.53
CA ALA A 7 -7.38 -38.26 -3.60
C ALA A 7 -6.04 -37.60 -3.29
N LEU A 8 -5.39 -37.04 -4.31
CA LEU A 8 -4.17 -36.24 -4.16
C LEU A 8 -4.60 -34.87 -3.63
N THR A 9 -4.45 -34.64 -2.33
CA THR A 9 -4.70 -33.33 -1.72
C THR A 9 -3.51 -32.44 -2.08
N LEU A 10 -3.70 -31.56 -3.06
CA LEU A 10 -2.73 -30.52 -3.39
C LEU A 10 -2.82 -29.44 -2.30
N ALA A 11 -1.97 -29.54 -1.28
CA ALA A 11 -1.74 -28.43 -0.38
C ALA A 11 -0.92 -27.38 -1.14
N LEU A 12 -1.59 -26.36 -1.66
CA LEU A 12 -0.93 -25.13 -2.11
C LEU A 12 -0.34 -24.47 -0.85
N VAL A 13 0.91 -24.76 -0.54
CA VAL A 13 1.70 -23.86 0.31
C VAL A 13 1.93 -22.64 -0.56
N SER A 14 1.12 -21.60 -0.36
CA SER A 14 1.36 -20.27 -0.90
C SER A 14 2.58 -19.67 -0.19
N GLY A 15 3.75 -20.25 -0.44
CA GLY A 15 5.04 -19.73 -0.02
C GLY A 15 5.53 -18.74 -1.07
N CYS A 16 4.79 -17.66 -1.29
CA CYS A 16 5.26 -16.47 -1.97
C CYS A 16 4.70 -15.28 -1.19
N ASP A 17 5.59 -14.41 -0.72
CA ASP A 17 5.32 -13.12 -0.05
C ASP A 17 5.38 -13.06 1.49
N ASP A 18 6.13 -13.94 2.16
CA ASP A 18 6.56 -13.67 3.56
C ASP A 18 7.93 -12.98 3.58
N ALA A 19 8.10 -11.90 2.80
CA ALA A 19 9.14 -10.94 3.17
C ALA A 19 8.78 -10.48 4.59
N PRO A 20 9.65 -10.71 5.60
CA PRO A 20 9.31 -10.36 6.97
C PRO A 20 8.89 -8.89 7.00
N PRO A 21 7.79 -8.55 7.69
CA PRO A 21 7.36 -7.16 7.80
C PRO A 21 8.56 -6.33 8.25
N CYS A 22 8.76 -5.18 7.63
CA CYS A 22 9.92 -4.35 7.94
C CYS A 22 9.93 -4.03 9.45
N GLU A 23 10.93 -4.56 10.17
CA GLU A 23 11.06 -4.31 11.60
C GLU A 23 11.63 -2.91 11.82
N ALA A 24 10.78 -2.00 12.31
CA ALA A 24 11.15 -0.63 12.64
C ALA A 24 12.03 -0.59 13.91
N THR A 25 13.27 -1.06 13.78
CA THR A 25 14.31 -1.02 14.80
C THR A 25 15.28 0.13 14.53
N ALA A 26 16.02 0.56 15.57
CA ALA A 26 16.99 1.64 15.43
C ALA A 26 18.01 1.34 14.32
N GLY A 27 18.18 2.27 13.38
CA GLY A 27 19.08 2.11 12.24
C GLY A 27 18.45 1.49 11.00
N HIS A 28 17.20 1.02 11.06
CA HIS A 28 16.45 0.53 9.90
C HIS A 28 15.43 1.56 9.41
N VAL A 29 15.36 1.73 8.09
CA VAL A 29 14.36 2.58 7.44
C VAL A 29 13.36 1.68 6.73
N CYS A 30 12.08 1.82 7.09
CA CYS A 30 10.98 1.07 6.53
C CYS A 30 10.11 1.95 5.64
N ALA A 31 9.74 1.44 4.46
CA ALA A 31 8.69 2.05 3.67
C ALA A 31 7.33 1.77 4.34
N VAL A 32 6.57 2.83 4.60
CA VAL A 32 5.20 2.74 5.13
C VAL A 32 4.13 2.86 4.05
N ALA A 33 4.52 3.32 2.86
CA ALA A 33 3.66 3.41 1.69
C ALA A 33 4.48 3.40 0.40
N GLY A 34 3.82 3.04 -0.71
CA GLY A 34 4.44 3.03 -2.04
C GLY A 34 4.91 1.64 -2.47
N THR A 35 4.71 1.35 -3.75
CA THR A 35 5.24 0.17 -4.47
C THR A 35 6.58 0.44 -5.16
N GLY A 36 6.93 1.71 -5.33
CA GLY A 36 8.02 2.16 -6.20
C GLY A 36 7.57 2.50 -7.64
N GLU A 37 6.33 2.15 -8.02
CA GLU A 37 5.76 2.46 -9.33
C GLU A 37 5.04 3.81 -9.34
N LEU A 38 5.22 4.56 -10.43
CA LEU A 38 4.56 5.83 -10.65
C LEU A 38 3.11 5.63 -11.08
N GLY A 39 2.15 6.10 -10.29
CA GLY A 39 0.74 6.03 -10.69
C GLY A 39 -0.25 6.24 -9.57
N PHE A 40 -1.50 5.88 -9.83
CA PHE A 40 -2.60 5.85 -8.86
C PHE A 40 -3.44 4.60 -9.11
N ASN A 41 -3.43 3.66 -8.16
CA ASN A 41 -4.07 2.36 -8.34
C ASN A 41 -5.38 2.16 -7.54
N ARG A 42 -5.93 3.25 -6.97
CA ARG A 42 -7.19 3.44 -6.20
C ARG A 42 -7.01 3.72 -4.71
N ASP A 43 -8.05 4.30 -4.12
CA ASP A 43 -8.20 4.45 -2.66
C ASP A 43 -8.71 3.15 -2.02
N GLY A 44 -8.37 2.95 -0.75
CA GLY A 44 -8.64 1.71 -0.02
C GLY A 44 -7.67 0.57 -0.33
N THR A 45 -6.58 0.81 -1.05
CA THR A 45 -5.48 -0.17 -1.20
C THR A 45 -4.58 -0.14 0.04
N PRO A 46 -3.97 -1.25 0.49
CA PRO A 46 -2.93 -1.21 1.51
C PRO A 46 -1.86 -0.18 1.17
N ALA A 47 -1.39 0.60 2.13
CA ALA A 47 -0.51 1.74 1.85
C ALA A 47 0.80 1.33 1.15
N THR A 48 1.38 0.19 1.54
CA THR A 48 2.58 -0.40 0.93
C THR A 48 2.35 -0.98 -0.48
N GLN A 49 1.10 -1.12 -0.89
CA GLN A 49 0.70 -1.56 -2.22
C GLN A 49 0.09 -0.42 -3.05
N ALA A 50 0.10 0.80 -2.53
CA ALA A 50 -0.44 1.96 -3.24
C ALA A 50 0.61 2.56 -4.17
N ASP A 51 0.25 2.73 -5.44
CA ASP A 51 1.07 3.51 -6.36
C ASP A 51 0.96 5.00 -6.01
N GLN A 52 2.07 5.71 -6.19
CA GLN A 52 2.22 7.14 -5.91
C GLN A 52 3.03 7.76 -7.04
N PHE A 53 2.80 9.02 -7.37
CA PHE A 53 3.53 9.65 -8.46
C PHE A 53 4.67 10.54 -7.93
N LEU A 54 4.35 11.51 -7.07
CA LEU A 54 5.36 12.45 -6.58
C LEU A 54 5.00 12.91 -5.18
N VAL A 55 5.33 12.11 -4.18
CA VAL A 55 5.12 12.51 -2.78
C VAL A 55 6.10 13.61 -2.43
N SER A 56 5.58 14.82 -2.25
CA SER A 56 6.37 16.01 -1.93
C SER A 56 6.51 16.24 -0.42
N VAL A 57 5.54 15.75 0.36
CA VAL A 57 5.48 15.93 1.81
C VAL A 57 4.85 14.70 2.45
N ALA A 58 5.41 14.27 3.59
CA ALA A 58 4.79 13.34 4.52
C ALA A 58 4.78 13.95 5.93
N ARG A 59 3.63 13.94 6.62
CA ARG A 59 3.50 14.52 7.96
C ARG A 59 2.48 13.76 8.80
N ARG A 60 2.82 13.54 10.07
CA ARG A 60 1.88 13.04 11.09
C ARG A 60 0.96 14.17 11.54
N GLY A 61 -0.34 13.93 11.47
CA GLY A 61 -1.39 14.86 11.91
C GLY A 61 -1.62 14.85 13.42
N PRO A 62 -2.47 15.76 13.94
CA PRO A 62 -2.86 15.79 15.36
C PRO A 62 -3.75 14.62 15.77
N ASP A 63 -4.33 13.92 14.80
CA ASP A 63 -5.07 12.67 14.89
C ASP A 63 -4.17 11.42 14.85
N ASP A 64 -2.85 11.61 14.87
CA ASP A 64 -1.82 10.55 14.80
C ASP A 64 -1.76 9.78 13.47
N LEU A 65 -2.52 10.19 12.45
CA LEU A 65 -2.48 9.62 11.10
C LEU A 65 -1.35 10.22 10.25
N VAL A 66 -0.89 9.49 9.24
CA VAL A 66 0.14 9.96 8.30
C VAL A 66 -0.49 10.48 7.02
N TYR A 67 -0.26 11.76 6.74
CA TYR A 67 -0.73 12.44 5.53
C TYR A 67 0.41 12.60 4.52
N LEU A 68 0.08 12.35 3.26
CA LEU A 68 0.99 12.36 2.11
C LEU A 68 0.47 13.32 1.05
N MET A 69 1.29 14.28 0.64
CA MET A 69 0.97 15.13 -0.52
C MET A 69 1.49 14.44 -1.79
N ASP A 70 0.63 13.64 -2.42
CA ASP A 70 0.90 12.96 -3.69
C ASP A 70 0.69 13.94 -4.85
N PHE A 71 1.67 14.81 -5.02
CA PHE A 71 1.57 16.07 -5.74
C PHE A 71 1.16 15.87 -7.19
N ASN A 72 1.81 14.94 -7.91
CA ASN A 72 1.52 14.76 -9.33
C ASN A 72 0.24 13.94 -9.58
N ASN A 73 -0.25 13.23 -8.57
CA ASN A 73 -1.61 12.69 -8.55
C ASN A 73 -2.64 13.69 -8.05
N GLN A 74 -2.27 14.93 -7.70
CA GLN A 74 -3.17 15.99 -7.24
C GLN A 74 -4.08 15.57 -6.09
N ARG A 75 -3.48 14.88 -5.10
CA ARG A 75 -4.20 14.32 -3.96
C ARG A 75 -3.42 14.53 -2.66
N LEU A 76 -4.10 15.06 -1.65
CA LEU A 76 -3.71 14.86 -0.26
C LEU A 76 -4.29 13.52 0.18
N ARG A 77 -3.42 12.60 0.54
CA ARG A 77 -3.77 11.23 0.91
C ARG A 77 -3.46 10.99 2.38
N VAL A 78 -4.17 10.09 3.02
CA VAL A 78 -3.94 9.66 4.40
C VAL A 78 -3.76 8.14 4.43
N ILE A 79 -2.90 7.66 5.33
CA ILE A 79 -2.87 6.24 5.74
C ILE A 79 -3.81 6.13 6.93
N ASP A 80 -4.92 5.42 6.76
CA ASP A 80 -5.92 5.21 7.81
C ASP A 80 -5.48 4.18 8.86
N ASP A 81 -6.28 4.01 9.92
CA ASP A 81 -6.01 3.09 11.03
C ASP A 81 -5.92 1.61 10.57
N ASP A 82 -6.54 1.28 9.43
CA ASP A 82 -6.48 -0.05 8.82
C ASP A 82 -5.23 -0.22 7.93
N GLY A 83 -4.34 0.78 7.89
CA GLY A 83 -3.13 0.78 7.08
C GLY A 83 -3.40 0.94 5.58
N ARG A 84 -4.54 1.50 5.20
CA ARG A 84 -4.96 1.70 3.81
C ARG A 84 -4.84 3.15 3.43
N ILE A 85 -4.58 3.41 2.15
CA ILE A 85 -4.46 4.78 1.65
C ILE A 85 -5.82 5.32 1.20
N GLN A 86 -6.15 6.54 1.58
CA GLN A 86 -7.38 7.22 1.17
C GLN A 86 -7.07 8.62 0.65
N THR A 87 -7.82 9.11 -0.32
CA THR A 87 -7.78 10.52 -0.72
C THR A 87 -8.66 11.34 0.22
N VAL A 88 -8.07 12.35 0.86
CA VAL A 88 -8.78 13.28 1.74
C VAL A 88 -9.21 14.52 0.97
N ILE A 89 -8.32 15.05 0.13
CA ILE A 89 -8.57 16.24 -0.70
C ILE A 89 -7.95 16.02 -2.08
N GLY A 90 -8.65 16.54 -3.10
CA GLY A 90 -8.23 16.46 -4.50
C GLY A 90 -8.97 15.36 -5.25
N ASN A 91 -9.05 15.52 -6.57
CA ASN A 91 -9.80 14.62 -7.45
C ASN A 91 -8.94 14.06 -8.60
N GLY A 92 -7.62 14.26 -8.54
CA GLY A 92 -6.70 13.81 -9.59
C GLY A 92 -6.59 14.71 -10.80
N PHE A 93 -7.27 15.86 -10.83
CA PHE A 93 -7.16 16.81 -11.92
C PHE A 93 -6.12 17.87 -11.61
N HIS A 94 -5.12 18.01 -12.50
CA HIS A 94 -4.30 19.21 -12.57
C HIS A 94 -5.16 20.33 -13.17
N ALA A 95 -5.38 21.42 -12.45
CA ALA A 95 -6.22 22.53 -12.91
C ALA A 95 -5.53 23.45 -13.95
N LEU A 96 -4.41 23.04 -14.52
CA LEU A 96 -3.67 23.80 -15.53
C LEU A 96 -3.35 22.87 -16.71
N ALA A 97 -4.11 23.04 -17.79
CA ALA A 97 -3.75 22.67 -19.16
C ALA A 97 -3.90 23.91 -20.03
#